data_AF-I3IFW6-F1
#
_entry.id   AF-I3IFW6-F1
#
_cell.length_a   1.000
_cell.length_b   1.000
_cell.length_c   1.000
_cell.angle_alpha   90.00
_cell.angle_beta   90.00
_cell.angle_gamma   90.00
#
_symmetry.space_group_name_H-M   'P 1'
#
loop_
_entity.id
_entity.type
_entity.pdbx_description
1 polymer ?
#
loop_
_entity_poly.entity_id
_entity_poly.type
_entity_poly.pdbx_seq_one_letter_code
_entity_poly.pdbx_strand_id
1 'polypeptide(L)'
;MLTEDIKENRKINKALHYMMQLAFIEIRSATSLNAAKKFADIFHNTPMMLSNSSSTSEDQIILDKLLQRAKNHGMEDYMKKLSLVALESIDRPES
;
A
#
# COMPACT_ATOMS: atom_id res chain seq x y z
N MET A 1 -28.04 -7.27 5.43
CA MET A 1 -26.83 -7.85 6.05
C MET A 1 -25.59 -7.30 5.34
N LEU A 2 -25.45 -5.97 5.28
CA LEU A 2 -24.38 -5.26 4.54
C LEU A 2 -23.52 -4.37 5.46
N THR A 3 -23.84 -4.34 6.75
CA THR A 3 -23.34 -3.30 7.68
C THR A 3 -22.27 -3.79 8.65
N GLU A 4 -22.07 -5.10 8.79
CA GLU A 4 -21.07 -5.66 9.71
C GLU A 4 -19.69 -5.83 9.04
N ASP A 5 -19.62 -6.25 7.77
CA ASP A 5 -18.36 -6.29 7.00
C ASP A 5 -17.77 -4.89 6.74
N ILE A 6 -18.61 -3.86 6.61
CA ILE A 6 -18.15 -2.47 6.45
C ILE A 6 -17.46 -1.94 7.72
N LYS A 7 -17.76 -2.52 8.89
CA LYS A 7 -17.11 -2.21 10.18
C LYS A 7 -15.97 -3.15 10.53
N GLU A 8 -15.58 -4.06 9.62
CA GLU A 8 -14.42 -4.91 9.85
C GLU A 8 -13.17 -4.03 9.87
N ASN A 9 -12.28 -4.24 10.85
CA ASN A 9 -11.05 -3.47 10.93
C ASN A 9 -10.12 -3.88 9.77
N ARG A 10 -10.25 -3.21 8.62
CA ARG A 10 -9.47 -3.45 7.40
C ARG A 10 -8.05 -2.93 7.55
N LYS A 11 -7.26 -3.57 8.43
CA LYS A 11 -5.86 -3.18 8.72
C LYS A 11 -5.01 -3.11 7.45
N ILE A 12 -5.14 -4.09 6.55
CA ILE A 12 -4.38 -4.09 5.30
C ILE A 12 -4.78 -2.92 4.39
N ASN A 13 -6.09 -2.61 4.29
CA ASN A 13 -6.55 -1.44 3.54
C ASN A 13 -5.90 -0.14 4.04
N LYS A 14 -5.94 0.08 5.35
CA LYS A 14 -5.31 1.24 6.00
C LYS A 14 -3.80 1.26 5.76
N ALA A 15 -3.14 0.10 5.80
CA ALA A 15 -1.71 -0.03 5.54
C ALA A 15 -1.37 0.34 4.09
N LEU A 16 -2.18 -0.11 3.13
CA LEU A 16 -1.99 0.21 1.72
C LEU A 16 -2.15 1.72 1.45
N HIS A 17 -3.09 2.39 2.13
CA HIS A 17 -3.20 3.86 2.06
C HIS A 17 -1.98 4.56 2.64
N TYR A 18 -1.47 4.10 3.79
CA TYR A 18 -0.25 4.62 4.39
C TYR A 18 0.97 4.42 3.47
N MET A 19 1.13 3.22 2.90
CA MET A 19 2.18 2.92 1.93
C MET A 19 2.08 3.83 0.68
N MET A 20 0.87 4.10 0.20
CA MET A 20 0.62 5.00 -0.94
C MET A 20 1.00 6.45 -0.61
N GLN A 21 0.68 6.94 0.59
CA GLN A 21 1.13 8.26 1.06
C GLN A 21 2.65 8.36 1.04
N LEU A 22 3.35 7.36 1.57
CA LEU A 22 4.82 7.33 1.54
C LEU A 22 5.36 7.26 0.11
N ALA A 23 4.76 6.45 -0.77
CA ALA A 23 5.15 6.40 -2.17
C ALA A 23 5.08 7.77 -2.86
N PHE A 24 4.04 8.58 -2.57
CA PHE A 24 3.97 9.95 -3.10
C PHE A 24 5.05 10.86 -2.55
N ILE A 25 5.41 10.72 -1.27
CA ILE A 25 6.52 11.47 -0.66
C ILE A 25 7.82 11.08 -1.36
N GLU A 26 8.11 9.79 -1.53
CA GLU A 26 9.30 9.28 -2.18
C GLU A 26 9.43 9.74 -3.64
N ILE A 27 8.33 9.70 -4.41
CA ILE A 27 8.29 10.22 -5.78
C ILE A 27 8.63 11.71 -5.81
N ARG A 28 8.07 12.49 -4.87
CA ARG A 28 8.29 13.94 -4.79
C ARG A 28 9.72 14.29 -4.36
N SER A 29 10.34 13.49 -3.50
CA SER A 29 11.71 13.72 -3.01
C SER A 29 12.79 13.06 -3.87
N ALA A 30 12.41 12.28 -4.89
CA ALA A 30 13.37 11.58 -5.73
C ALA A 30 14.29 12.54 -6.48
N THR A 31 15.60 12.37 -6.29
CA THR A 31 16.64 13.12 -7.02
C THR A 31 16.97 12.52 -8.38
N SER A 32 16.38 11.37 -8.72
CA SER A 32 16.53 10.73 -10.03
C SER A 32 15.20 10.25 -10.58
N LEU A 33 15.02 10.42 -11.90
CA LEU A 33 13.82 9.95 -12.61
C LEU A 33 13.64 8.44 -12.47
N ASN A 34 14.74 7.68 -12.42
CA ASN A 34 14.70 6.23 -12.25
C ASN A 34 14.07 5.82 -10.91
N ALA A 35 14.41 6.49 -9.81
CA ALA A 35 13.81 6.21 -8.50
C ALA A 35 12.32 6.54 -8.49
N ALA A 36 11.93 7.73 -8.98
CA ALA A 36 10.53 8.13 -9.08
C ALA A 36 9.71 7.15 -9.92
N LYS A 37 10.25 6.71 -11.07
CA LYS A 37 9.59 5.77 -11.97
C LYS A 37 9.29 4.43 -11.30
N LYS A 38 10.23 3.88 -10.51
CA LYS A 38 10.00 2.61 -9.80
C LYS A 38 8.81 2.71 -8.85
N PHE A 39 8.73 3.76 -8.04
CA PHE A 39 7.59 3.96 -7.14
C PHE A 39 6.28 4.16 -7.91
N ALA A 40 6.28 4.96 -8.97
CA ALA A 40 5.11 5.15 -9.81
C ALA A 40 4.62 3.82 -10.41
N ASP A 41 5.52 3.01 -10.99
CA ASP A 41 5.18 1.71 -11.58
C ASP A 41 4.65 0.73 -10.52
N ILE A 42 5.19 0.74 -9.29
CA ILE A 42 4.71 -0.11 -8.19
C ILE A 42 3.33 0.31 -7.71
N PHE A 43 3.00 1.61 -7.68
CA PHE A 43 1.78 2.11 -7.04
C PHE A 43 0.67 2.55 -8.01
N HIS A 44 0.90 2.70 -9.32
CA HIS A 44 -0.05 3.34 -10.24
C HIS A 44 -1.49 2.79 -10.21
N ASN A 45 -1.67 1.47 -10.12
CA ASN A 45 -3.01 0.86 -10.04
C ASN A 45 -3.61 0.83 -8.64
N THR A 46 -2.79 1.01 -7.60
CA THR A 46 -3.20 0.84 -6.20
C THR A 46 -4.34 1.79 -5.81
N PRO A 47 -4.37 3.09 -6.18
CA PRO A 47 -5.49 3.97 -5.86
C PRO A 47 -6.84 3.46 -6.39
N MET A 48 -6.88 3.05 -7.66
CA MET A 48 -8.10 2.56 -8.29
C MET A 48 -8.56 1.23 -7.67
N MET A 49 -7.62 0.35 -7.36
CA MET A 49 -7.93 -0.92 -6.71
C MET A 49 -8.48 -0.73 -5.29
N LEU A 50 -7.88 0.17 -4.50
CA LEU A 50 -8.35 0.49 -3.15
C LEU A 50 -9.74 1.12 -3.17
N SER A 51 -9.99 2.04 -4.11
CA SER A 51 -11.31 2.68 -4.26
C SER A 51 -12.44 1.69 -4.56
N ASN A 52 -12.13 0.58 -5.22
CA ASN A 52 -13.10 -0.45 -5.58
C ASN A 52 -13.13 -1.62 -4.59
N SER A 53 -12.26 -1.61 -3.58
CA SER A 53 -12.13 -2.73 -2.65
C SER A 53 -13.13 -2.63 -1.50
N SER A 54 -13.83 -3.72 -1.23
CA SER A 54 -14.92 -3.85 -0.28
C SER A 54 -14.70 -4.93 0.78
N SER A 55 -13.66 -5.75 0.68
CA SER A 55 -13.39 -6.84 1.62
C SER A 55 -11.91 -6.98 2.00
N THR A 56 -11.67 -7.63 3.15
CA THR A 56 -10.31 -7.97 3.63
C THR A 56 -9.56 -8.89 2.68
N SER A 57 -10.25 -9.81 2.00
CA SER A 57 -9.63 -10.66 0.95
C SER A 57 -9.15 -9.85 -0.25
N GLU A 58 -9.90 -8.83 -0.66
CA GLU A 58 -9.50 -7.96 -1.75
C GLU A 58 -8.30 -7.09 -1.36
N ASP A 59 -8.24 -6.61 -0.11
CA ASP A 59 -7.06 -5.89 0.39
C ASP A 59 -5.80 -6.73 0.30
N GLN A 60 -5.87 -8.02 0.69
CA GLN A 60 -4.74 -8.94 0.60
C GLN A 60 -4.30 -9.11 -0.87
N ILE A 61 -5.24 -9.28 -1.80
CA ILE A 61 -4.92 -9.39 -3.23
C ILE A 61 -4.22 -8.12 -3.74
N ILE A 62 -4.61 -6.94 -3.26
CA ILE A 62 -3.96 -5.67 -3.62
C ILE A 62 -2.52 -5.63 -3.11
N LEU A 63 -2.30 -6.03 -1.84
CA LEU A 63 -0.96 -6.13 -1.26
C LEU A 63 -0.07 -7.08 -2.05
N ASP A 64 -0.56 -8.27 -2.40
CA ASP A 64 0.19 -9.27 -3.15
C ASP A 64 0.59 -8.74 -4.55
N LYS A 65 -0.34 -8.07 -5.24
CA LYS A 65 -0.07 -7.43 -6.54
C LYS A 65 0.94 -6.27 -6.43
N LEU A 66 0.92 -5.53 -5.33
CA LEU A 66 1.92 -4.49 -5.05
C LEU A 66 3.31 -5.10 -4.85
N LEU A 67 3.42 -6.14 -4.02
CA LEU A 67 4.69 -6.83 -3.77
C LEU A 67 5.23 -7.50 -5.03
N GLN A 68 4.36 -8.08 -5.87
CA GLN A 68 4.76 -8.66 -7.14
C GLN A 68 5.31 -7.60 -8.11
N ARG A 69 4.71 -6.40 -8.17
CA ARG A 69 5.26 -5.28 -8.95
C ARG A 69 6.60 -4.81 -8.38
N ALA A 70 6.72 -4.74 -7.05
CA ALA A 70 7.97 -4.36 -6.38
C ALA A 70 9.12 -5.31 -6.73
N LYS A 71 8.85 -6.62 -6.80
CA LYS A 71 9.82 -7.63 -7.24
C LYS A 71 10.38 -7.34 -8.63
N ASN A 72 9.53 -6.95 -9.58
CA ASN A 72 9.95 -6.60 -10.95
C ASN A 72 10.93 -5.41 -11.01
N HIS A 73 10.98 -4.57 -9.96
CA HIS A 73 11.90 -3.44 -9.86
C HIS A 73 13.05 -3.65 -8.85
N GLY A 74 13.18 -4.86 -8.29
CA GLY A 74 14.17 -5.17 -7.25
C GLY A 74 13.90 -4.46 -5.91
N MET A 75 12.64 -4.12 -5.63
CA MET A 75 12.22 -3.38 -4.43
C MET A 75 11.41 -4.25 -3.44
N GLU A 76 11.43 -5.58 -3.61
CA GLU A 76 10.64 -6.52 -2.81
C GLU A 76 10.91 -6.37 -1.30
N ASP A 77 12.18 -6.41 -0.88
CA ASP A 77 12.54 -6.31 0.54
C ASP A 77 12.17 -4.96 1.15
N TYR A 78 12.33 -3.87 0.38
CA TYR A 78 11.92 -2.55 0.79
C TYR A 78 10.41 -2.50 1.02
N MET A 79 9.61 -3.02 0.08
CA MET A 79 8.16 -2.98 0.18
C MET A 79 7.60 -3.92 1.25
N LYS A 80 8.24 -5.07 1.50
CA LYS A 80 7.92 -5.93 2.64
C LYS A 80 8.14 -5.20 3.97
N LYS A 81 9.30 -4.56 4.16
CA LYS A 81 9.56 -3.75 5.36
C LYS A 81 8.56 -2.61 5.51
N LEU A 82 8.26 -1.93 4.41
CA LEU A 82 7.27 -0.85 4.38
C LEU A 82 5.88 -1.35 4.82
N SER A 83 5.46 -2.54 4.38
CA SER A 83 4.17 -3.11 4.79
C SER A 83 4.12 -3.43 6.29
N LEU A 84 5.22 -3.88 6.89
CA LEU A 84 5.30 -4.13 8.32
C LEU A 84 5.17 -2.82 9.11
N VAL A 85 5.93 -1.80 8.73
CA VAL A 85 5.85 -0.46 9.33
C VAL A 85 4.45 0.14 9.18
N ALA A 86 3.84 -0.01 8.01
CA ALA A 86 2.48 0.46 7.77
C ALA A 86 1.46 -0.24 8.67
N LEU A 87 1.55 -1.56 8.83
CA LEU A 87 0.69 -2.33 9.74
C LEU A 87 0.86 -1.88 11.20
N GLU A 88 2.11 -1.69 11.65
CA GLU A 88 2.41 -1.19 13.00
C GLU A 88 1.89 0.23 13.23
N SER A 89 1.91 1.09 12.21
CA SER A 89 1.47 2.48 12.33
C SER A 89 -0.04 2.62 12.59
N ILE A 90 -0.83 1.64 12.16
CA ILE A 90 -2.30 1.64 12.31
C ILE A 90 -2.73 1.23 13.71
N ASP A 91 -1.88 0.46 14.40
CA ASP A 91 -2.14 0.00 15.76
C ASP A 91 -1.71 1.05 16.82
N ARG A 92 -1.10 2.17 16.41
CA ARG A 92 -0.79 3.28 17.31
C ARG A 92 -2.00 4.22 17.43
N PRO A 93 -2.56 4.43 18.63
CA PRO A 93 -3.53 5.49 18.83
C PRO A 93 -2.85 6.84 18.53
N GLU A 94 -3.55 7.70 17.78
CA GLU A 94 -3.12 9.09 17.57
C GLU A 94 -2.82 9.72 18.94
N SER A 95 -1.62 10.28 19.08
CA SER A 95 -1.12 10.90 20.32
C SER A 95 -1.79 12.23 20.58
#